data_AF-A0A0D2KM43-F1
#
_entry.id   AF-A0A0D2KM43-F1
#
_cell.length_a   1.000
_cell.length_b   1.000
_cell.length_c   1.000
_cell.angle_alpha   90.00
_cell.angle_beta   90.00
_cell.angle_gamma   90.00
#
_symmetry.space_group_name_H-M   'P 1'
#
loop_
_entity.id
_entity.type
_entity.pdbx_description
1 polymer ?
#
loop_
_entity_poly.entity_id
_entity_poly.type
_entity_poly.pdbx_seq_one_letter_code
_entity_poly.pdbx_strand_id
1 'polypeptide(L)'
;MLLIAAAFAAPALLQPLGGVRWWHLLVAAAAAPFAALANTRAAGATDISAAPAFFAAALVAFAAWGGAGGGVGVGLVAAGLLLGVAQSAAEMGFSFAAGYTTLASPTAVFVAHVVGCVAGALFAPFAYALLSPALPPSPLAAPARAVAALFAQGGARALPAYAGWMGLAALVVGLVLASVRQVISSRARVMVPMPVVMGVIFLAGANVAVGVAFGAALRIAWRWRHPRSADAYAALVGGALIAGDGVWGVGRALLASFGVAAPICMSFAPAPSAVP
;
A
#
# COMPACT_ATOMS: atom_id res chain seq x y z
N MET A 1 -12.18 19.20 3.07
CA MET A 1 -13.62 18.83 3.12
C MET A 1 -13.82 17.36 3.46
N LEU A 2 -13.35 16.39 2.65
CA LEU A 2 -13.40 14.95 3.01
C LEU A 2 -12.61 14.57 4.28
N LEU A 3 -11.43 15.16 4.48
CA LEU A 3 -10.64 14.98 5.72
C LEU A 3 -11.34 15.55 6.97
N ILE A 4 -12.24 16.53 6.80
CA ILE A 4 -12.97 17.18 7.89
C ILE A 4 -14.20 16.34 8.24
N ALA A 5 -14.95 15.84 7.24
CA ALA A 5 -16.03 14.89 7.45
C ALA A 5 -15.53 13.55 8.05
N ALA A 6 -14.36 13.08 7.61
CA ALA A 6 -13.67 11.96 8.24
C ALA A 6 -13.25 12.28 9.68
N ALA A 7 -12.75 13.50 9.97
CA ALA A 7 -12.41 13.90 11.33
C ALA A 7 -13.61 13.97 12.29
N PHE A 8 -14.84 14.20 11.79
CA PHE A 8 -16.07 14.23 12.61
C PHE A 8 -16.81 12.88 12.68
N ALA A 9 -16.64 11.97 11.71
CA ALA A 9 -17.16 10.59 11.76
C ALA A 9 -16.18 9.60 12.44
N ALA A 10 -14.88 9.92 12.41
CA ALA A 10 -13.81 9.14 13.02
C ALA A 10 -13.92 8.95 14.54
N PRO A 11 -14.47 9.86 15.38
CA PRO A 11 -14.51 9.63 16.81
C PRO A 11 -15.27 8.34 17.15
N ALA A 12 -16.41 8.06 16.52
CA ALA A 12 -17.18 6.84 16.78
C ALA A 12 -16.49 5.55 16.28
N LEU A 13 -15.74 5.63 15.16
CA LEU A 13 -15.02 4.49 14.58
C LEU A 13 -13.62 4.27 15.21
N LEU A 14 -13.02 5.32 15.78
CA LEU A 14 -11.72 5.34 16.47
C LEU A 14 -11.83 5.19 17.99
N GLN A 15 -13.03 5.21 18.58
CA GLN A 15 -13.24 4.90 19.99
C GLN A 15 -12.59 3.60 20.49
N PRO A 16 -12.41 2.52 19.68
CA PRO A 16 -11.66 1.35 20.14
C PRO A 16 -10.13 1.52 20.17
N LEU A 17 -9.57 2.63 19.65
CA LEU A 17 -8.13 2.88 19.62
C LEU A 17 -7.74 3.89 20.71
N GLY A 18 -7.59 3.39 21.93
CA GLY A 18 -7.10 4.18 23.07
C GLY A 18 -5.78 4.89 22.77
N GLY A 19 -5.68 6.15 23.20
CA GLY A 19 -4.44 6.94 23.18
C GLY A 19 -4.17 7.80 21.94
N VAL A 20 -5.06 7.82 20.94
CA VAL A 20 -4.94 8.75 19.80
C VAL A 20 -5.33 10.16 20.21
N ARG A 21 -4.39 11.11 20.04
CA ARG A 21 -4.62 12.53 20.36
C ARG A 21 -4.54 13.40 19.10
N TRP A 22 -5.31 14.48 19.03
CA TRP A 22 -5.52 15.27 17.80
C TRP A 22 -4.23 15.79 17.14
N TRP A 23 -3.18 16.08 17.92
CA TRP A 23 -1.91 16.55 17.38
C TRP A 23 -1.16 15.48 16.60
N HIS A 24 -1.29 14.20 16.93
CA HIS A 24 -0.72 13.11 16.14
C HIS A 24 -1.33 13.10 14.73
N LEU A 25 -2.64 13.38 14.63
CA LEU A 25 -3.34 13.48 13.35
C LEU A 25 -2.89 14.70 12.56
N LEU A 26 -2.66 15.84 13.21
CA LEU A 26 -2.13 17.03 12.53
C LEU A 26 -0.72 16.80 11.97
N VAL A 27 0.16 16.17 12.74
CA VAL A 27 1.52 15.86 12.27
C VAL A 27 1.48 14.87 11.11
N ALA A 28 0.63 13.83 11.20
CA ALA A 28 0.43 12.89 10.10
C ALA A 28 -0.16 13.59 8.86
N ALA A 29 -1.15 14.47 9.03
CA ALA A 29 -1.73 15.24 7.95
C ALA A 29 -0.72 16.21 7.30
N ALA A 30 0.18 16.79 8.08
CA ALA A 30 1.26 17.64 7.56
C ALA A 30 2.34 16.84 6.81
N ALA A 31 2.61 15.59 7.23
CA ALA A 31 3.55 14.70 6.55
C ALA A 31 2.98 14.08 5.25
N ALA A 32 1.67 13.91 5.17
CA ALA A 32 1.00 13.19 4.08
C ALA A 32 1.26 13.77 2.67
N PRO A 33 1.28 15.10 2.43
CA PRO A 33 1.61 15.66 1.12
C PRO A 33 3.03 15.32 0.64
N PHE A 34 4.00 15.26 1.57
CA PHE A 34 5.38 14.89 1.22
C PHE A 34 5.48 13.42 0.84
N ALA A 35 4.80 12.55 1.59
CA ALA A 35 4.69 11.13 1.26
C ALA A 35 4.00 10.93 -0.09
N ALA A 36 2.91 11.67 -0.35
CA ALA A 36 2.22 11.64 -1.64
C ALA A 36 3.12 12.09 -2.79
N LEU A 37 3.84 13.20 -2.66
CA LEU A 37 4.75 13.68 -3.70
C LEU A 37 5.87 12.68 -4.00
N ALA A 38 6.48 12.12 -2.96
CA ALA A 38 7.50 11.09 -3.12
C ALA A 38 6.93 9.83 -3.79
N ASN A 39 5.74 9.39 -3.36
CA ASN A 39 5.09 8.21 -3.90
C ASN A 39 4.67 8.39 -5.36
N THR A 40 4.08 9.53 -5.73
CA THR A 40 3.66 9.78 -7.12
C THR A 40 4.84 9.88 -8.08
N ARG A 41 5.95 10.47 -7.65
CA ARG A 41 7.20 10.47 -8.44
C ARG A 41 7.77 9.07 -8.62
N ALA A 42 7.74 8.26 -7.56
CA ALA A 42 8.17 6.87 -7.62
C ALA A 42 7.27 6.05 -8.57
N ALA A 43 5.95 6.17 -8.39
CA ALA A 43 4.96 5.51 -9.21
C ALA A 43 5.09 5.91 -10.68
N GLY A 44 5.25 7.20 -10.99
CA GLY A 44 5.43 7.66 -12.37
C GLY A 44 6.69 7.17 -13.07
N ALA A 45 7.69 6.68 -12.32
CA ALA A 45 8.92 6.11 -12.88
C ALA A 45 8.94 4.57 -12.90
N THR A 46 8.08 3.93 -12.10
CA THR A 46 8.13 2.47 -11.86
C THR A 46 6.84 1.75 -12.19
N ASP A 47 5.76 2.50 -12.44
CA ASP A 47 4.37 2.03 -12.51
C ASP A 47 3.89 1.28 -11.26
N ILE A 48 4.58 1.47 -10.12
CA ILE A 48 4.26 0.81 -8.85
C ILE A 48 4.09 1.85 -7.74
N SER A 49 2.98 1.77 -7.00
CA SER A 49 2.78 2.56 -5.78
C SER A 49 3.63 2.01 -4.63
N ALA A 50 4.47 2.87 -4.06
CA ALA A 50 5.23 2.60 -2.84
C ALA A 50 4.46 3.02 -1.57
N ALA A 51 3.16 3.29 -1.65
CA ALA A 51 2.33 3.67 -0.50
C ALA A 51 2.43 2.69 0.69
N PRO A 52 2.53 1.35 0.50
CA PRO A 52 2.78 0.41 1.60
C PRO A 52 4.09 0.65 2.36
N ALA A 53 5.12 1.19 1.69
CA ALA A 53 6.38 1.55 2.33
C ALA A 53 6.20 2.71 3.31
N PHE A 54 5.48 3.75 2.87
CA PHE A 54 5.13 4.90 3.69
C PHE A 54 4.23 4.51 4.85
N PHE A 55 3.29 3.57 4.64
CA PHE A 55 2.50 2.97 5.71
C PHE A 55 3.40 2.33 6.78
N ALA A 56 4.30 1.43 6.38
CA ALA A 56 5.17 0.73 7.32
C ALA A 56 6.08 1.69 8.11
N ALA A 57 6.67 2.68 7.42
CA ALA A 57 7.52 3.69 8.06
C ALA A 57 6.74 4.55 9.06
N ALA A 58 5.54 5.01 8.67
CA ALA A 58 4.66 5.80 9.52
C ALA A 58 4.17 4.99 10.72
N LEU A 59 3.82 3.72 10.52
CA LEU A 59 3.35 2.82 11.55
C LEU A 59 4.39 2.70 12.67
N VAL A 60 5.65 2.44 12.30
CA VAL A 60 6.76 2.32 13.23
C VAL A 60 7.04 3.63 13.96
N ALA A 61 7.14 4.75 13.24
CA ALA A 61 7.46 6.04 13.82
C ALA A 61 6.39 6.54 14.80
N PHE A 62 5.12 6.48 14.40
CA PHE A 62 4.01 6.97 15.21
C PHE A 62 3.66 5.99 16.34
N ALA A 63 3.85 4.68 16.16
CA ALA A 63 3.68 3.73 17.25
C ALA A 63 4.74 3.90 18.34
N ALA A 64 6.01 4.07 17.95
CA ALA A 64 7.09 4.38 18.88
C ALA A 64 6.85 5.70 19.62
N TRP A 65 6.29 6.71 18.93
CA TRP A 65 5.98 8.00 19.54
C TRP A 65 4.82 7.91 20.55
N GLY A 66 3.76 7.15 20.25
CA GLY A 66 2.61 7.01 21.14
C GLY A 66 2.87 6.16 22.40
N GLY A 67 3.95 5.38 22.43
CA GLY A 67 4.39 4.61 23.60
C GLY A 67 3.41 3.52 24.06
N ALA A 68 3.68 2.90 25.21
CA ALA A 68 2.93 1.74 25.69
C ALA A 68 1.43 2.02 25.97
N GLY A 69 1.07 3.27 26.27
CA GLY A 69 -0.30 3.67 26.64
C GLY A 69 -1.25 3.98 25.47
N GLY A 70 -0.81 3.80 24.22
CA GLY A 70 -1.63 4.16 23.04
C GLY A 70 -0.95 4.06 21.68
N GLY A 71 0.33 3.69 21.62
CA GLY A 71 1.13 3.67 20.40
C GLY A 71 0.55 2.81 19.29
N VAL A 72 -0.10 1.68 19.62
CA VAL A 72 -0.75 0.84 18.60
C VAL A 72 -1.83 1.62 17.84
N GLY A 73 -2.69 2.36 18.56
CA GLY A 73 -3.73 3.17 17.96
C GLY A 73 -3.15 4.34 17.16
N VAL A 74 -2.21 5.07 17.76
CA VAL A 74 -1.55 6.23 17.13
C VAL A 74 -0.85 5.81 15.83
N GLY A 75 -0.09 4.71 15.86
CA GLY A 75 0.60 4.16 14.71
C GLY A 75 -0.35 3.75 13.59
N LEU A 76 -1.40 2.97 13.89
CA LEU A 76 -2.33 2.48 12.87
C LEU A 76 -3.11 3.62 12.20
N VAL A 77 -3.57 4.61 12.98
CA VAL A 77 -4.33 5.74 12.43
C VAL A 77 -3.45 6.65 11.59
N ALA A 78 -2.27 7.03 12.09
CA ALA A 78 -1.35 7.88 11.35
C ALA A 78 -0.84 7.18 10.07
N ALA A 79 -0.50 5.90 10.16
CA ALA A 79 -0.06 5.12 9.01
C ALA A 79 -1.17 4.94 7.97
N GLY A 80 -2.41 4.67 8.41
CA GLY A 80 -3.57 4.57 7.53
C GLY A 80 -3.86 5.88 6.79
N LEU A 81 -3.72 7.02 7.47
CA LEU A 81 -3.85 8.34 6.84
C LEU A 81 -2.78 8.55 5.75
N LEU A 82 -1.52 8.27 6.06
CA LEU A 82 -0.42 8.41 5.09
C LEU A 82 -0.59 7.45 3.91
N LEU A 83 -0.99 6.21 4.17
CA LEU A 83 -1.29 5.21 3.14
C LEU A 83 -2.37 5.72 2.19
N GLY A 84 -3.51 6.15 2.72
CA GLY A 84 -4.65 6.59 1.91
C GLY A 84 -4.31 7.79 1.05
N VAL A 85 -3.64 8.81 1.62
CA VAL A 85 -3.24 10.01 0.86
C VAL A 85 -2.17 9.70 -0.19
N ALA A 86 -1.14 8.93 0.17
CA ALA A 86 -0.07 8.59 -0.77
C ALA A 86 -0.56 7.68 -1.90
N GLN A 87 -1.43 6.72 -1.59
CA GLN A 87 -2.01 5.81 -2.57
C GLN A 87 -2.96 6.54 -3.51
N SER A 88 -3.90 7.34 -2.97
CA SER A 88 -4.87 8.07 -3.79
C SER A 88 -4.18 9.03 -4.77
N ALA A 89 -3.06 9.65 -4.36
CA ALA A 89 -2.27 10.50 -5.25
C ALA A 89 -1.62 9.71 -6.40
N ALA A 90 -1.11 8.49 -6.15
CA ALA A 90 -0.53 7.64 -7.21
C ALA A 90 -1.61 7.09 -8.16
N GLU A 91 -2.74 6.65 -7.62
CA GLU A 91 -3.90 6.18 -8.40
C GLU A 91 -4.47 7.27 -9.31
N MET A 92 -4.50 8.52 -8.84
CA MET A 92 -4.87 9.66 -9.69
C MET A 92 -3.90 9.82 -10.86
N GLY A 93 -2.59 9.65 -10.62
CA GLY A 93 -1.57 9.66 -11.68
C GLY A 93 -1.81 8.58 -12.73
N PHE A 94 -2.10 7.34 -12.31
CA PHE A 94 -2.45 6.25 -13.20
C PHE A 94 -3.76 6.52 -13.95
N SER A 95 -4.76 7.10 -13.29
CA SER A 95 -6.04 7.46 -13.90
C SER A 95 -5.89 8.53 -14.97
N PHE A 96 -5.03 9.53 -14.76
CA PHE A 96 -4.72 10.52 -15.80
C PHE A 96 -3.96 9.93 -16.98
N ALA A 97 -3.00 9.04 -16.73
CA ALA A 97 -2.30 8.34 -17.81
C ALA A 97 -3.27 7.49 -18.64
N ALA A 98 -4.15 6.73 -17.99
CA ALA A 98 -5.20 5.97 -18.67
C ALA A 98 -6.18 6.89 -19.42
N GLY A 99 -6.65 7.97 -18.79
CA GLY A 99 -7.53 8.96 -19.39
C GLY A 99 -6.93 9.62 -20.64
N TYR A 100 -5.63 9.89 -20.63
CA TYR A 100 -4.91 10.39 -21.80
C TYR A 100 -4.95 9.39 -22.96
N THR A 101 -4.75 8.09 -22.69
CA THR A 101 -4.80 7.05 -23.74
C THR A 101 -6.20 6.81 -24.31
N THR A 102 -7.25 7.06 -23.52
CA THR A 102 -8.66 6.91 -23.94
C THR A 102 -9.28 8.22 -24.43
N LEU A 103 -8.51 9.30 -24.51
CA LEU A 103 -8.98 10.66 -24.88
C LEU A 103 -10.10 11.18 -23.95
N ALA A 104 -10.12 10.71 -22.69
CA ALA A 104 -11.05 11.18 -21.68
C ALA A 104 -10.65 12.58 -21.18
N SER A 105 -11.63 13.40 -20.81
CA SER A 105 -11.35 14.75 -20.32
C SER A 105 -10.69 14.71 -18.93
N PRO A 106 -9.58 15.44 -18.68
CA PRO A 106 -8.90 15.45 -17.39
C PRO A 106 -9.82 15.88 -16.23
N THR A 107 -10.71 16.83 -16.49
CA THR A 107 -11.70 17.28 -15.49
C THR A 107 -12.67 16.17 -15.13
N ALA A 108 -13.14 15.37 -16.08
CA ALA A 108 -14.03 14.25 -15.78
C ALA A 108 -13.30 13.16 -14.97
N VAL A 109 -12.04 12.85 -15.31
CA VAL A 109 -11.22 11.90 -14.54
C VAL A 109 -11.06 12.37 -13.10
N PHE A 110 -10.74 13.65 -12.89
CA PHE A 110 -10.61 14.22 -11.55
C PHE A 110 -11.93 14.18 -10.76
N VAL A 111 -13.04 14.61 -11.37
CA VAL A 111 -14.36 14.59 -10.72
C VAL A 111 -14.77 13.16 -10.37
N ALA A 112 -14.58 12.20 -11.28
CA ALA A 112 -14.87 10.80 -11.03
C ALA A 112 -14.04 10.24 -9.86
N HIS A 113 -12.76 10.58 -9.78
CA HIS A 113 -11.90 10.19 -8.65
C HIS A 113 -12.38 10.78 -7.33
N VAL A 114 -12.77 12.06 -7.31
CA VAL A 114 -13.33 12.71 -6.11
C VAL A 114 -14.63 12.03 -5.69
N VAL A 115 -15.55 11.76 -6.62
CA VAL A 115 -16.80 11.04 -6.35
C VAL A 115 -16.51 9.64 -5.79
N GLY A 116 -15.55 8.91 -6.39
CA GLY A 116 -15.10 7.61 -5.90
C GLY A 116 -14.53 7.67 -4.48
N CYS A 117 -13.74 8.70 -4.16
CA CYS A 117 -13.22 8.92 -2.81
C CYS A 117 -14.34 9.22 -1.80
N VAL A 118 -15.32 10.06 -2.17
CA VAL A 118 -16.47 10.35 -1.31
C VAL A 118 -17.30 9.09 -1.06
N ALA A 119 -17.65 8.38 -2.13
CA ALA A 119 -18.40 7.13 -2.05
C ALA A 119 -17.64 6.09 -1.21
N GLY A 120 -16.34 5.91 -1.44
CA GLY A 120 -15.51 5.01 -0.66
C GLY A 120 -15.47 5.39 0.83
N ALA A 121 -15.28 6.66 1.15
CA ALA A 121 -15.28 7.13 2.54
C ALA A 121 -16.62 6.90 3.26
N LEU A 122 -17.74 6.98 2.53
CA LEU A 122 -19.07 6.72 3.07
C LEU A 122 -19.34 5.22 3.19
N PHE A 123 -19.14 4.43 2.13
CA PHE A 123 -19.56 3.04 2.05
C PHE A 123 -18.57 2.05 2.66
N ALA A 124 -17.26 2.33 2.67
CA ALA A 124 -16.26 1.43 3.24
C ALA A 124 -16.50 1.07 4.72
N PRO A 125 -16.84 2.00 5.64
CA PRO A 125 -17.12 1.63 7.03
C PRO A 125 -18.39 0.78 7.16
N PHE A 126 -19.43 1.01 6.35
CA PHE A 126 -20.62 0.15 6.35
C PHE A 126 -20.31 -1.25 5.82
N ALA A 127 -19.56 -1.35 4.73
CA ALA A 127 -19.10 -2.63 4.20
C ALA A 127 -18.24 -3.38 5.22
N TYR A 128 -17.34 -2.67 5.92
CA TYR A 128 -16.55 -3.25 7.00
C TYR A 128 -17.41 -3.71 8.17
N ALA A 129 -18.38 -2.91 8.63
CA ALA A 129 -19.27 -3.30 9.71
C ALA A 129 -20.11 -4.54 9.36
N LEU A 130 -20.58 -4.62 8.11
CA LEU A 130 -21.37 -5.75 7.61
C LEU A 130 -20.53 -7.03 7.44
N LEU A 131 -19.31 -6.90 6.92
CA LEU A 131 -18.49 -8.05 6.51
C LEU A 131 -17.49 -8.49 7.58
N SER A 132 -17.07 -7.61 8.49
CA SER A 132 -16.10 -7.94 9.55
C SER A 132 -16.45 -9.15 10.43
N PRO A 133 -17.72 -9.46 10.78
CA PRO A 133 -18.01 -10.68 11.54
C PRO A 133 -17.88 -11.96 10.71
N ALA A 134 -18.00 -11.87 9.38
CA ALA A 134 -18.01 -13.02 8.47
C ALA A 134 -16.65 -13.25 7.77
N LEU A 135 -15.80 -12.22 7.71
CA LEU A 135 -14.51 -12.28 7.03
C LEU A 135 -13.37 -12.47 8.02
N PRO A 136 -12.38 -13.33 7.70
CA PRO A 136 -11.14 -13.34 8.46
C PRO A 136 -10.47 -11.95 8.39
N PRO A 137 -9.79 -11.52 9.46
CA PRO A 137 -9.07 -10.26 9.45
C PRO A 137 -8.08 -10.22 8.29
N SER A 138 -7.85 -9.04 7.72
CA SER A 138 -6.97 -8.91 6.56
C SER A 138 -5.59 -9.52 6.88
N PRO A 139 -4.93 -10.17 5.92
CA PRO A 139 -3.61 -10.75 6.13
C PRO A 139 -2.56 -9.70 6.54
N LEU A 140 -2.86 -8.41 6.32
CA LEU A 140 -2.05 -7.26 6.76
C LEU A 140 -2.39 -6.76 8.17
N ALA A 141 -3.61 -6.97 8.68
CA ALA A 141 -4.07 -6.41 9.94
C ALA A 141 -3.31 -6.97 11.15
N ALA A 142 -3.16 -8.29 11.23
CA ALA A 142 -2.44 -8.92 12.34
C ALA A 142 -0.94 -8.56 12.36
N PRO A 143 -0.19 -8.64 11.24
CA PRO A 143 1.19 -8.17 11.19
C PRO A 143 1.33 -6.69 11.53
N ALA A 144 0.47 -5.81 11.00
CA ALA A 144 0.53 -4.38 11.29
C ALA A 144 0.32 -4.09 12.78
N ARG A 145 -0.66 -4.76 13.41
CA ARG A 145 -0.90 -4.61 14.85
C ARG A 145 0.27 -5.13 15.69
N ALA A 146 0.85 -6.28 15.32
CA ALA A 146 2.00 -6.86 16.02
C ALA A 146 3.23 -5.95 15.95
N VAL A 147 3.54 -5.43 14.76
CA VAL A 147 4.62 -4.45 14.56
C VAL A 147 4.35 -3.19 15.38
N ALA A 148 3.13 -2.64 15.31
CA ALA A 148 2.78 -1.45 16.07
C ALA A 148 2.93 -1.67 17.59
N ALA A 149 2.55 -2.84 18.10
CA ALA A 149 2.71 -3.17 19.52
C ALA A 149 4.19 -3.27 19.94
N LEU A 150 5.01 -3.92 19.10
CA LEU A 150 6.44 -4.05 19.34
C LEU A 150 7.12 -2.67 19.43
N PHE A 151 6.82 -1.78 18.49
CA PHE A 151 7.38 -0.42 18.47
C PHE A 151 6.78 0.48 19.55
N ALA A 152 5.52 0.31 19.92
CA ALA A 152 4.91 1.03 21.04
C ALA A 152 5.57 0.71 22.38
N GLN A 153 6.04 -0.52 22.59
CA GLN A 153 6.70 -0.95 23.83
C GLN A 153 8.21 -0.72 23.80
N GLY A 154 8.87 -1.09 22.69
CA GLY A 154 10.33 -1.07 22.57
C GLY A 154 10.90 0.20 21.94
N GLY A 155 10.07 1.06 21.35
CA GLY A 155 10.52 2.25 20.62
C GLY A 155 11.58 1.91 19.57
N ALA A 156 12.64 2.72 19.48
CA ALA A 156 13.75 2.46 18.56
C ALA A 156 14.58 1.21 18.91
N ARG A 157 14.47 0.67 20.13
CA ARG A 157 15.17 -0.57 20.54
C ARG A 157 14.51 -1.84 20.01
N ALA A 158 13.29 -1.73 19.47
CA ALA A 158 12.61 -2.81 18.79
C ALA A 158 13.22 -3.15 17.42
N LEU A 159 14.06 -2.26 16.85
CA LEU A 159 14.73 -2.55 15.59
C LEU A 159 15.79 -3.65 15.76
N PRO A 160 15.94 -4.55 14.78
CA PRO A 160 17.04 -5.52 14.76
C PRO A 160 18.41 -4.86 14.89
N ALA A 161 19.37 -5.58 15.47
CA ALA A 161 20.77 -5.15 15.47
C ALA A 161 21.21 -4.82 14.04
N TYR A 162 21.93 -3.70 13.87
CA TYR A 162 22.39 -3.16 12.59
C TYR A 162 21.33 -2.61 11.62
N ALA A 163 20.03 -2.70 11.90
CA ALA A 163 18.99 -2.17 10.98
C ALA A 163 19.17 -0.67 10.69
N GLY A 164 19.53 0.12 11.70
CA GLY A 164 19.85 1.55 11.52
C GLY A 164 21.06 1.78 10.61
N TRP A 165 22.11 0.97 10.75
CA TRP A 165 23.31 1.03 9.89
C TRP A 165 22.99 0.63 8.45
N MET A 166 22.17 -0.40 8.24
CA MET A 166 21.70 -0.79 6.92
C MET A 166 20.82 0.29 6.28
N GLY A 167 19.93 0.91 7.07
CA GLY A 167 19.12 2.04 6.63
C GLY A 167 19.97 3.24 6.21
N LEU A 168 20.99 3.58 7.01
CA LEU A 168 21.95 4.64 6.68
C LEU A 168 22.75 4.30 5.43
N ALA A 169 23.26 3.08 5.30
CA ALA A 169 23.98 2.63 4.12
C ALA A 169 23.09 2.72 2.87
N ALA A 170 21.83 2.28 2.95
CA ALA A 170 20.88 2.38 1.85
C ALA A 170 20.57 3.85 1.49
N LEU A 171 20.46 4.74 2.48
CA LEU A 171 20.29 6.18 2.26
C LEU A 171 21.49 6.78 1.53
N VAL A 172 22.71 6.47 1.98
CA VAL A 172 23.96 6.96 1.36
C VAL A 172 24.08 6.45 -0.07
N VAL A 173 23.89 5.15 -0.30
CA VAL A 173 23.93 4.55 -1.64
C VAL A 173 22.86 5.18 -2.54
N GLY A 174 21.64 5.35 -2.03
CA GLY A 174 20.56 5.98 -2.77
C GLY A 174 20.86 7.43 -3.14
N LEU A 175 21.44 8.21 -2.22
CA LEU A 175 21.83 9.59 -2.46
C LEU A 175 22.95 9.67 -3.51
N VAL A 176 23.98 8.84 -3.39
CA VAL A 176 25.09 8.77 -4.36
C VAL A 176 24.56 8.42 -5.75
N LEU A 177 23.74 7.39 -5.87
CA LEU A 177 23.14 6.98 -7.15
C LEU A 177 22.23 8.08 -7.74
N ALA A 178 21.44 8.75 -6.91
CA ALA A 178 20.60 9.87 -7.35
C ALA A 178 21.44 11.05 -7.86
N SER A 179 22.49 11.43 -7.13
CA SER A 179 23.42 12.50 -7.52
C SER A 179 24.19 12.16 -8.80
N VAL A 180 24.72 10.94 -8.91
CA VAL A 180 25.42 10.48 -10.13
C VAL A 180 24.49 10.54 -11.34
N ARG A 181 23.23 10.13 -11.21
CA ARG A 181 22.24 10.19 -12.30
C ARG A 181 21.95 11.63 -12.76
N GLN A 182 22.10 12.63 -11.90
CA GLN A 182 21.92 14.04 -12.26
C GLN A 182 23.07 14.58 -13.13
N VAL A 183 24.30 14.14 -12.86
CA VAL A 183 25.51 14.66 -13.53
C VAL A 183 25.84 13.88 -14.82
N ILE A 184 25.47 12.59 -14.89
CA ILE A 184 25.84 11.73 -16.01
C ILE A 184 25.04 12.02 -17.29
N SER A 185 25.67 11.81 -18.45
CA SER A 185 25.05 11.99 -19.77
C SER A 185 23.85 11.05 -19.98
N SER A 186 22.90 11.45 -20.83
CA SER A 186 21.66 10.71 -21.08
C SER A 186 21.89 9.27 -21.54
N ARG A 187 22.97 9.00 -22.29
CA ARG A 187 23.34 7.65 -22.75
C ARG A 187 23.83 6.75 -21.61
N ALA A 188 24.64 7.29 -20.69
CA ALA A 188 25.17 6.51 -19.58
C ALA A 188 24.21 6.42 -18.37
N ARG A 189 23.17 7.27 -18.32
CA ARG A 189 22.09 7.20 -17.31
C ARG A 189 21.31 5.86 -17.36
N VAL A 190 21.34 5.15 -18.48
CA VAL A 190 20.74 3.81 -18.61
C VAL A 190 21.47 2.76 -17.77
N MET A 191 22.78 2.93 -17.53
CA MET A 191 23.59 1.96 -16.79
C MET A 191 23.49 2.10 -15.27
N VAL A 192 23.03 3.24 -14.76
CA VAL A 192 22.92 3.49 -13.32
C VAL A 192 21.50 3.16 -12.86
N PRO A 193 21.28 2.18 -11.98
CA PRO A 193 19.92 1.85 -11.53
C PRO A 193 19.27 3.02 -10.79
N MET A 194 17.95 3.17 -10.92
CA MET A 194 17.18 4.17 -10.18
C MET A 194 17.02 3.71 -8.73
N PRO A 195 17.47 4.48 -7.72
CA PRO A 195 17.39 4.09 -6.31
C PRO A 195 15.96 3.77 -5.86
N VAL A 196 15.00 4.53 -6.38
CA VAL A 196 13.58 4.37 -6.09
C VAL A 196 13.05 3.02 -6.60
N VAL A 197 13.44 2.61 -7.81
CA VAL A 197 13.09 1.28 -8.36
C VAL A 197 13.67 0.17 -7.50
N MET A 198 14.95 0.31 -7.12
CA MET A 198 15.60 -0.66 -6.24
C MET A 198 14.85 -0.80 -4.91
N GLY A 199 14.51 0.32 -4.26
CA GLY A 199 13.78 0.33 -3.00
C GLY A 199 12.42 -0.37 -3.08
N VAL A 200 11.64 -0.11 -4.14
CA VAL A 200 10.33 -0.74 -4.36
C VAL A 200 10.44 -2.26 -4.50
N ILE A 201 11.39 -2.74 -5.31
CA ILE A 201 11.59 -4.18 -5.53
C ILE A 201 12.07 -4.87 -4.24
N PHE A 202 12.96 -4.24 -3.49
CA PHE A 202 13.42 -4.76 -2.19
C PHE A 202 12.27 -4.91 -1.19
N LEU A 203 11.27 -4.02 -1.24
CA LEU A 203 10.11 -4.08 -0.35
C LEU A 203 9.04 -5.10 -0.77
N ALA A 204 8.90 -5.36 -2.06
CA ALA A 204 7.86 -6.24 -2.59
C ALA A 204 8.05 -7.73 -2.17
N GLY A 205 9.28 -8.10 -1.80
CA GLY A 205 9.60 -9.45 -1.33
C GLY A 205 9.69 -10.49 -2.47
N ALA A 206 10.22 -11.67 -2.14
CA ALA A 206 10.51 -12.71 -3.12
C ALA A 206 9.25 -13.23 -3.83
N ASN A 207 8.11 -13.31 -3.15
CA ASN A 207 6.86 -13.80 -3.73
C ASN A 207 6.37 -12.93 -4.89
N VAL A 208 6.42 -11.61 -4.72
CA VAL A 208 6.07 -10.67 -5.79
C VAL A 208 7.09 -10.74 -6.92
N ALA A 209 8.38 -10.87 -6.60
CA ALA A 209 9.43 -11.01 -7.61
C ALA A 209 9.23 -12.26 -8.48
N VAL A 210 8.86 -13.41 -7.89
CA VAL A 210 8.55 -14.63 -8.63
C VAL A 210 7.33 -14.45 -9.53
N GLY A 211 6.24 -13.85 -9.02
CA GLY A 211 5.05 -13.58 -9.81
C GLY A 211 5.30 -12.65 -11.01
N VAL A 212 6.05 -11.57 -10.78
CA VAL A 212 6.46 -10.64 -11.85
C VAL A 212 7.37 -11.33 -12.86
N ALA A 213 8.32 -12.16 -12.42
CA ALA A 213 9.21 -12.90 -13.32
C ALA A 213 8.44 -13.88 -14.20
N PHE A 214 7.48 -14.62 -13.63
CA PHE A 214 6.63 -15.53 -14.39
C PHE A 214 5.74 -14.78 -15.39
N GLY A 215 5.12 -13.68 -14.97
CA GLY A 215 4.34 -12.80 -15.86
C GLY A 215 5.17 -12.22 -17.00
N ALA A 216 6.41 -11.80 -16.72
CA ALA A 216 7.34 -11.31 -17.73
C ALA A 216 7.75 -12.41 -18.72
N ALA A 217 8.06 -13.63 -18.23
CA ALA A 217 8.38 -14.77 -19.08
C ALA A 217 7.21 -15.13 -20.01
N LEU A 218 5.98 -15.15 -19.49
CA LEU A 218 4.77 -15.39 -20.28
C LEU A 218 4.58 -14.30 -21.34
N ARG A 219 4.78 -13.03 -20.98
CA ARG A 219 4.72 -11.91 -21.94
C ARG A 219 5.78 -12.04 -23.03
N ILE A 220 7.01 -12.43 -22.69
CA ILE A 220 8.10 -12.64 -23.66
C ILE A 220 7.73 -13.76 -24.64
N ALA A 221 7.28 -14.91 -24.12
CA ALA A 221 6.86 -16.04 -24.94
C ALA A 221 5.69 -15.65 -25.86
N TRP A 222 4.70 -14.91 -25.35
CA TRP A 222 3.60 -14.39 -26.16
C TRP A 222 4.09 -13.42 -27.24
N ARG A 223 5.01 -12.52 -26.90
CA ARG A 223 5.57 -11.54 -27.84
C ARG A 223 6.38 -12.20 -28.97
N TRP A 224 7.04 -13.33 -28.71
CA TRP A 224 7.72 -14.12 -29.74
C TRP A 224 6.78 -14.69 -30.80
N ARG A 225 5.54 -15.02 -30.42
CA ARG A 225 4.54 -15.55 -31.37
C ARG A 225 3.68 -14.45 -32.00
N HIS A 226 3.26 -13.47 -31.21
CA HIS A 226 2.34 -12.41 -31.62
C HIS A 226 2.72 -11.06 -30.98
N PRO A 227 3.68 -10.32 -31.56
CA PRO A 227 4.21 -9.10 -30.95
C PRO A 227 3.16 -7.99 -30.82
N ARG A 228 2.32 -7.80 -31.84
CA ARG A 228 1.27 -6.76 -31.84
C ARG A 228 0.19 -7.01 -30.78
N SER A 229 -0.22 -8.26 -30.57
CA SER A 229 -1.24 -8.58 -29.56
C SER A 229 -0.64 -8.49 -28.15
N ALA A 230 0.60 -8.93 -27.95
CA ALA A 230 1.24 -8.85 -26.65
C ALA A 230 1.40 -7.39 -26.19
N ASP A 231 1.80 -6.48 -27.08
CA ASP A 231 1.95 -5.07 -26.72
C ASP A 231 0.61 -4.36 -26.51
N ALA A 232 -0.47 -4.79 -27.18
CA ALA A 232 -1.81 -4.22 -27.01
C ALA A 232 -2.57 -4.75 -25.78
N TYR A 233 -2.43 -6.04 -25.46
CA TYR A 233 -3.30 -6.74 -24.49
C TYR A 233 -2.59 -7.19 -23.21
N ALA A 234 -1.26 -7.11 -23.09
CA ALA A 234 -0.57 -7.57 -21.89
C ALA A 234 -1.05 -6.86 -20.61
N ALA A 235 -1.29 -5.56 -20.67
CA ALA A 235 -1.83 -4.80 -19.53
C ALA A 235 -3.26 -5.26 -19.17
N LEU A 236 -4.10 -5.52 -20.17
CA LEU A 236 -5.47 -6.03 -19.98
C LEU A 236 -5.46 -7.42 -19.32
N VAL A 237 -4.64 -8.34 -19.83
CA VAL A 237 -4.52 -9.70 -19.29
C VAL A 237 -3.96 -9.67 -17.86
N GLY A 238 -2.92 -8.86 -17.62
CA GLY A 238 -2.36 -8.67 -16.28
C GLY A 238 -3.40 -8.12 -15.29
N GLY A 239 -4.14 -7.08 -15.69
CA GLY A 239 -5.23 -6.53 -14.90
C GLY A 239 -6.34 -7.54 -14.62
N ALA A 240 -6.72 -8.35 -15.61
CA ALA A 240 -7.72 -9.41 -15.45
C ALA A 240 -7.27 -10.52 -14.49
N LEU A 241 -5.99 -10.91 -14.51
CA LEU A 241 -5.43 -11.89 -13.57
C LEU A 241 -5.45 -11.36 -12.12
N ILE A 242 -5.07 -10.09 -11.92
CA ILE A 242 -5.12 -9.44 -10.60
C ILE A 242 -6.57 -9.32 -10.12
N ALA A 243 -7.49 -8.88 -10.98
CA ALA A 243 -8.91 -8.80 -10.66
C ALA A 243 -9.50 -10.18 -10.33
N GLY A 244 -9.10 -11.21 -11.07
CA GLY A 244 -9.48 -12.60 -10.83
C GLY A 244 -9.06 -13.10 -9.46
N ASP A 245 -7.84 -12.77 -9.02
CA ASP A 245 -7.37 -13.08 -7.66
C ASP A 245 -8.22 -12.36 -6.58
N GLY A 246 -8.59 -11.10 -6.83
CA GLY A 246 -9.51 -10.35 -5.96
C GLY A 246 -10.89 -11.00 -5.85
N VAL A 247 -11.49 -11.40 -6.98
CA VAL A 247 -12.78 -12.11 -7.02
C VAL A 247 -12.68 -13.46 -6.31
N TRP A 248 -11.57 -14.18 -6.50
CA TRP A 248 -11.32 -15.44 -5.79
C TRP A 248 -11.22 -15.23 -4.27
N GLY A 249 -10.65 -14.12 -3.81
CA GLY A 249 -10.65 -13.73 -2.40
C GLY A 249 -12.06 -13.64 -1.81
N VAL A 250 -13.02 -13.06 -2.54
CA VAL A 250 -14.43 -13.02 -2.15
C VAL A 250 -15.05 -14.42 -2.13
N GLY A 251 -14.74 -15.26 -3.12
CA GLY A 251 -15.17 -16.65 -3.16
C GLY A 251 -14.67 -17.47 -1.96
N ARG A 252 -13.39 -17.30 -1.60
CA ARG A 252 -12.76 -17.93 -0.43
C ARG A 252 -13.45 -17.51 0.88
N ALA A 253 -13.77 -16.23 0.99
CA ALA A 253 -14.52 -15.69 2.12
C ALA A 253 -15.92 -16.30 2.23
N LEU A 254 -16.64 -16.42 1.11
CA LEU A 254 -17.96 -17.07 1.07
C LEU A 254 -17.87 -18.54 1.45
N LEU A 255 -16.91 -19.29 0.90
CA LEU A 255 -16.70 -20.70 1.25
C LEU A 255 -16.36 -20.90 2.73
N ALA A 256 -15.54 -20.00 3.31
CA ALA A 256 -15.24 -19.99 4.73
C ALA A 256 -16.50 -19.75 5.60
N SER A 257 -17.42 -18.88 5.15
CA SER A 257 -18.69 -18.63 5.86
C SER A 257 -19.63 -19.84 5.89
N PHE A 258 -19.52 -20.75 4.91
CA PHE A 258 -20.26 -22.01 4.88
C PHE A 258 -19.53 -23.18 5.56
N GLY A 259 -18.40 -22.93 6.23
CA GLY A 259 -17.64 -23.95 6.96
C GLY A 259 -16.93 -24.98 6.07
N VAL A 260 -16.70 -24.66 4.79
CA VAL A 260 -16.02 -25.56 3.85
C VAL A 260 -14.53 -25.62 4.17
N ALA A 261 -14.03 -26.79 4.56
CA ALA A 261 -12.61 -27.02 4.83
C ALA A 261 -11.80 -27.13 3.53
N ALA A 262 -10.59 -26.55 3.51
CA ALA A 262 -9.71 -26.59 2.35
C ALA A 262 -9.09 -27.98 2.21
N PRO A 263 -9.13 -28.60 1.03
CA PRO A 263 -8.55 -29.93 0.85
C PRO A 263 -7.01 -29.92 0.82
N ILE A 264 -6.34 -28.78 0.56
CA ILE A 264 -4.87 -28.71 0.49
C ILE A 264 -4.39 -27.31 0.90
N CYS A 265 -3.46 -27.23 1.86
CA CYS A 265 -2.58 -26.11 2.28
C CYS A 265 -3.01 -24.66 1.97
N MET A 266 -4.30 -24.36 1.95
CA MET A 266 -4.87 -23.03 2.08
C MET A 266 -5.58 -23.04 3.43
N SER A 267 -4.97 -22.45 4.45
CA SER A 267 -5.61 -22.32 5.74
C SER A 267 -6.88 -21.46 5.59
N PHE A 268 -8.06 -22.07 5.72
CA PHE A 268 -9.28 -21.38 6.13
C PHE A 268 -9.30 -21.42 7.65
N ALA A 269 -8.57 -20.49 8.27
CA ALA A 269 -8.59 -20.41 9.71
C ALA A 269 -10.00 -19.98 10.14
N PRO A 270 -10.70 -20.76 11.00
CA PRO A 270 -11.94 -20.28 11.60
C PRO A 270 -11.64 -19.03 12.43
N ALA A 271 -12.65 -18.15 12.59
CA ALA A 271 -12.54 -16.99 13.46
C ALA A 271 -12.02 -17.46 14.84
N PRO A 272 -10.98 -16.82 15.40
CA PRO A 272 -10.56 -17.16 16.75
C PRO A 272 -11.77 -16.95 17.65
N SER A 273 -12.18 -18.00 18.37
CA SER A 273 -13.21 -17.92 19.39
C SER A 273 -12.86 -16.76 20.30
N ALA A 274 -13.82 -15.85 20.50
CA ALA A 274 -13.73 -14.82 21.52
C ALA A 274 -13.32 -15.50 22.84
N VAL A 275 -12.06 -15.34 23.22
CA VAL A 275 -11.59 -15.67 24.55
C VAL A 275 -11.92 -14.44 25.41
N PRO A 276 -12.53 -14.64 26.59
CA PRO A 276 -13.29 -13.64 27.35
C PRO A 276 -12.54 -12.36 27.70
#